data_AF-A0A7S0F9K9-F1
#
_entry.id   AF-A0A7S0F9K9-F1
#
_cell.length_a   1.000
_cell.length_b   1.000
_cell.length_c   1.000
_cell.angle_alpha   90.00
_cell.angle_beta   90.00
_cell.angle_gamma   90.00
#
_symmetry.space_group_name_H-M   'P 1'
#
loop_
_entity.id
_entity.type
_entity.pdbx_description
1 polymer ?
#
loop_
_entity_poly.entity_id
_entity_poly.type
_entity_poly.pdbx_seq_one_letter_code
_entity_poly.pdbx_strand_id
1 'polypeptide(L)'
;RAHLGDLDDSLQALHIHGVGLFSMDSMMFVDAQTMAALQVFQEDRHPSLVRGGGRAKEGLSLYGLLEPFVASVSGRATLRRWLQQPSRDAQLLRTRHDAVGELRHPQLRELLRELHREL
;
A
#
# COMPACT_ATOMS: atom_id res chain seq x y z
N ARG A 1 11.48 14.23 38.80
CA ARG A 1 12.08 12.91 38.54
C ARG A 1 10.95 11.97 38.16
N ALA A 2 10.69 11.80 36.87
CA ALA A 2 9.68 10.87 36.38
C ALA A 2 10.27 9.46 36.39
N HIS A 3 9.56 8.51 36.99
CA HIS A 3 9.94 7.11 37.09
C HIS A 3 9.84 6.46 35.70
N LEU A 4 10.93 5.87 35.23
CA LEU A 4 11.05 5.10 33.98
C LEU A 4 10.28 3.76 33.98
N GLY A 5 9.33 3.56 34.91
CA GLY A 5 8.70 2.27 35.17
C GLY A 5 7.29 2.08 34.60
N ASP A 6 6.74 3.07 33.88
CA ASP A 6 5.32 3.08 33.50
C ASP A 6 5.06 2.84 32.00
N LEU A 7 6.06 2.33 31.27
CA LEU A 7 5.97 2.08 29.82
C LEU A 7 5.91 0.58 29.46
N ASP A 8 5.88 -0.32 30.44
CA ASP A 8 6.13 -1.75 30.21
C ASP A 8 4.89 -2.54 29.76
N ASP A 9 3.68 -2.04 30.01
CA ASP A 9 2.45 -2.85 29.86
C ASP A 9 1.70 -2.69 28.51
N SER A 10 2.21 -1.87 27.58
CA SER A 10 1.49 -1.56 26.32
C SER A 10 2.34 -1.57 25.05
N LEU A 11 3.61 -1.94 25.14
CA LEU A 11 4.41 -2.19 23.95
C LEU A 11 4.18 -3.63 23.51
N GLN A 12 3.09 -3.87 22.77
CA GLN A 12 3.07 -5.00 21.83
C GLN A 12 4.44 -5.03 21.13
N ALA A 13 5.18 -6.12 21.30
CA ALA A 13 6.60 -6.18 20.96
C ALA A 13 6.88 -5.52 19.60
N LEU A 14 7.52 -4.35 19.62
CA LEU A 14 7.83 -3.59 18.42
C LEU A 14 8.86 -4.39 17.60
N HIS A 15 8.38 -5.15 16.62
CA HIS A 15 9.23 -5.98 15.78
C HIS A 15 9.80 -5.14 14.63
N ILE A 16 11.02 -4.64 14.80
CA ILE A 16 11.74 -3.89 13.77
C ILE A 16 12.32 -4.89 12.76
N HIS A 17 11.76 -4.94 11.55
CA HIS A 17 12.26 -5.81 10.47
C HIS A 17 13.64 -5.40 9.94
N GLY A 18 14.00 -4.12 10.08
CA GLY A 18 15.29 -3.59 9.66
C GLY A 18 15.28 -2.07 9.60
N VAL A 19 16.48 -1.48 9.67
CA VAL A 19 16.72 -0.05 9.47
C VAL A 19 17.60 0.08 8.23
N GLY A 20 17.17 0.88 7.27
CA GLY A 20 17.89 1.08 6.02
C GLY A 20 17.91 2.55 5.63
N LEU A 21 18.99 2.97 4.99
CA LEU A 21 19.06 4.27 4.35
C LEU A 21 18.25 4.23 3.05
N PHE A 22 17.53 5.31 2.77
CA PHE A 22 16.84 5.49 1.50
C PHE A 22 17.17 6.87 0.93
N SER A 23 17.25 6.96 -0.40
CA SER A 23 17.41 8.23 -1.11
C SER A 23 16.08 8.69 -1.69
N MET A 24 15.77 9.97 -1.55
CA MET A 24 14.61 10.58 -2.20
C MET A 24 14.74 10.57 -3.73
N ASP A 25 15.97 10.55 -4.28
CA ASP A 25 16.20 10.49 -5.74
C ASP A 25 15.68 9.19 -6.37
N SER A 26 15.54 8.13 -5.56
CA SER A 26 14.98 6.85 -6.01
C SER A 26 13.46 6.86 -6.14
N MET A 27 12.79 7.95 -5.74
CA MET A 27 11.34 8.11 -5.74
C MET A 27 10.92 9.34 -6.55
N MET A 28 9.79 9.23 -7.24
CA MET A 28 9.17 10.34 -7.93
C MET A 28 8.52 11.26 -6.90
N PHE A 29 8.91 12.53 -6.89
CA PHE A 29 8.21 13.54 -6.14
C PHE A 29 6.87 13.83 -6.81
N VAL A 30 5.79 13.67 -6.06
CA VAL A 30 4.44 14.05 -6.47
C VAL A 30 3.85 14.87 -5.33
N ASP A 31 3.56 16.14 -5.59
CA ASP A 31 3.01 17.02 -4.57
C ASP A 31 1.55 16.68 -4.25
N ALA A 32 1.05 17.19 -3.13
CA ALA A 32 -0.30 16.90 -2.65
C ALA A 32 -1.41 17.36 -3.61
N GLN A 33 -1.21 18.48 -4.32
CA GLN A 33 -2.20 18.97 -5.30
C GLN A 33 -2.24 18.04 -6.51
N THR A 34 -1.08 17.60 -7.00
CA THR A 34 -1.00 16.61 -8.08
C THR A 34 -1.63 15.28 -7.68
N MET A 35 -1.36 14.77 -6.47
CA MET A 35 -1.98 13.54 -5.95
C MET A 35 -3.51 13.65 -5.88
N ALA A 36 -4.04 14.82 -5.50
CA ALA A 36 -5.48 15.07 -5.43
C ALA A 36 -6.11 15.24 -6.82
N ALA A 37 -5.47 16.02 -7.70
CA ALA A 37 -5.95 16.27 -9.07
C ALA A 37 -6.00 15.00 -9.91
N LEU A 38 -5.04 14.09 -9.71
CA LEU A 38 -5.01 12.76 -10.33
C LEU A 38 -5.90 11.73 -9.61
N GLN A 39 -6.51 12.10 -8.49
CA GLN A 39 -7.34 11.22 -7.66
C GLN A 39 -6.61 9.91 -7.34
N VAL A 40 -5.33 9.98 -6.98
CA VAL A 40 -4.54 8.77 -6.66
C VAL A 40 -5.16 8.03 -5.48
N PHE A 41 -5.61 8.81 -4.50
CA PHE A 41 -6.46 8.38 -3.39
C PHE A 41 -7.64 9.33 -3.29
N GLN A 42 -8.82 8.81 -2.99
CA GLN A 42 -9.98 9.63 -2.68
C GLN A 42 -10.69 9.03 -1.47
N GLU A 43 -10.83 9.81 -0.40
CA GLU A 43 -11.72 9.44 0.69
C GLU A 43 -13.09 10.03 0.40
N ASP A 44 -14.09 9.18 0.16
CA ASP A 44 -15.47 9.65 0.06
C ASP A 44 -15.95 10.02 1.46
N ARG A 45 -15.93 11.32 1.74
CA ARG A 45 -16.52 11.89 2.94
C ARG A 45 -18.04 11.88 2.80
N HIS A 46 -18.65 10.73 3.01
CA HIS A 46 -20.11 10.62 3.02
C HIS A 46 -20.70 11.56 4.09
N PRO A 47 -21.82 12.28 3.82
CA PRO A 47 -22.46 13.19 4.79
C PRO A 47 -22.83 12.54 6.14
N SER A 48 -22.95 11.21 6.18
CA SER A 48 -23.19 10.44 7.42
C SER A 48 -22.00 10.36 8.37
N LEU A 49 -20.77 10.65 7.91
CA LEU A 49 -19.58 10.78 8.78
C LEU A 49 -19.70 11.98 9.72
N VAL A 50 -20.38 13.04 9.29
CA VAL A 50 -20.68 14.22 10.13
C VAL A 50 -21.63 13.85 11.28
N ARG A 51 -22.38 12.74 11.16
CA ARG A 51 -23.29 12.21 12.19
C ARG A 51 -22.72 10.99 12.95
N GLY A 52 -21.42 10.72 12.84
CA GLY A 52 -20.70 9.79 13.72
C GLY A 52 -20.90 8.29 13.45
N GLY A 53 -21.50 7.88 12.32
CA GLY A 53 -21.86 6.48 12.06
C GLY A 53 -21.15 5.79 10.88
N GLY A 54 -20.22 6.45 10.19
CA GLY A 54 -19.60 5.92 8.97
C GLY A 54 -18.11 5.62 9.11
N ARG A 55 -17.60 4.66 8.35
CA ARG A 55 -16.17 4.57 8.01
C ARG A 55 -16.03 5.19 6.61
N ALA A 56 -15.09 6.10 6.41
CA ALA A 56 -14.83 6.65 5.07
C ALA A 56 -14.48 5.49 4.15
N LYS A 57 -15.28 5.29 3.11
CA LYS A 57 -14.94 4.35 2.04
C LYS A 57 -14.05 5.10 1.08
N GLU A 58 -13.16 4.34 0.46
CA GLU A 58 -12.42 4.88 -0.67
C GLU A 58 -13.40 5.21 -1.80
N GLY A 59 -13.35 6.44 -2.27
CA GLY A 59 -14.10 6.91 -3.43
C GLY A 59 -13.44 6.49 -4.74
N LEU A 60 -13.95 6.99 -5.85
CA LEU A 60 -13.43 6.64 -7.17
C LEU A 60 -12.01 7.19 -7.36
N SER A 61 -11.01 6.33 -7.25
CA SER A 61 -9.59 6.70 -7.25
C SER A 61 -8.72 5.60 -7.84
N LEU A 62 -7.46 5.93 -8.17
CA LEU A 62 -6.52 4.94 -8.72
C LEU A 62 -6.27 3.79 -7.74
N TYR A 63 -6.12 4.06 -6.45
CA TYR A 63 -5.98 3.00 -5.44
C TYR A 63 -7.26 2.14 -5.38
N GLY A 64 -8.45 2.74 -5.35
CA GLY A 64 -9.73 2.02 -5.31
C GLY A 64 -10.03 1.19 -6.55
N LEU A 65 -9.47 1.56 -7.71
CA LEU A 65 -9.53 0.74 -8.93
C LEU A 65 -8.62 -0.49 -8.87
N LEU A 66 -7.50 -0.42 -8.15
CA LEU A 66 -6.48 -1.46 -8.10
C LEU A 66 -6.62 -2.39 -6.87
N GLU A 67 -7.09 -1.86 -5.75
CA GLU A 67 -7.25 -2.56 -4.46
C GLU A 67 -8.05 -3.86 -4.55
N PRO A 68 -9.15 -3.96 -5.33
CA PRO A 68 -9.92 -5.20 -5.47
C PRO A 68 -9.13 -6.37 -6.07
N PHE A 69 -8.02 -6.11 -6.77
CA PHE A 69 -7.17 -7.14 -7.35
C PHE A 69 -6.09 -7.65 -6.37
N VAL A 70 -6.06 -7.16 -5.14
CA VAL A 70 -5.04 -7.48 -4.14
C VAL A 70 -5.61 -8.36 -3.03
N ALA A 71 -5.11 -9.60 -2.93
CA ALA A 71 -5.63 -10.61 -2.00
C ALA A 71 -5.41 -10.24 -0.53
N SER A 72 -4.16 -9.93 -0.18
CA SER A 72 -3.69 -9.90 1.20
C SER A 72 -3.65 -8.48 1.77
N VAL A 73 -3.72 -8.36 3.10
CA VAL A 73 -3.59 -7.08 3.80
C VAL A 73 -2.21 -6.46 3.56
N SER A 74 -1.15 -7.28 3.60
CA SER A 74 0.22 -6.84 3.30
C SER A 74 0.39 -6.40 1.84
N GLY A 75 -0.30 -7.06 0.90
CA GLY A 75 -0.37 -6.63 -0.49
C GLY A 75 -1.01 -5.26 -0.64
N ARG A 76 -2.13 -5.01 0.05
CA ARG A 76 -2.82 -3.70 0.01
C ARG A 76 -1.94 -2.58 0.57
N ALA A 77 -1.24 -2.85 1.68
CA ALA A 77 -0.26 -1.92 2.24
C ALA A 77 0.89 -1.63 1.26
N THR A 78 1.34 -2.65 0.51
CA THR A 78 2.37 -2.50 -0.52
C THR A 78 1.89 -1.68 -1.71
N LEU A 79 0.68 -1.94 -2.22
CA LEU A 79 0.06 -1.17 -3.30
C LEU A 79 -0.07 0.31 -2.90
N ARG A 80 -0.56 0.59 -1.70
CA ARG A 80 -0.67 1.95 -1.17
C ARG A 80 0.68 2.66 -1.14
N ARG A 81 1.74 1.97 -0.66
CA ARG A 81 3.11 2.51 -0.66
C ARG A 81 3.60 2.82 -2.08
N TRP A 82 3.39 1.92 -3.03
CA TRP A 82 3.84 2.13 -4.42
C TRP A 82 3.16 3.33 -5.08
N LEU A 83 1.87 3.56 -4.81
CA LEU A 83 1.14 4.72 -5.32
C LEU A 83 1.54 6.03 -4.62
N GLN A 84 1.92 5.99 -3.34
CA GLN A 84 2.42 7.16 -2.60
C GLN A 84 3.86 7.52 -2.98
N GLN A 85 4.68 6.51 -3.34
CA GLN A 85 6.10 6.65 -3.59
C GLN A 85 6.48 5.90 -4.87
N PRO A 86 6.08 6.41 -6.06
CA PRO A 86 6.45 5.77 -7.32
C PRO A 86 7.98 5.73 -7.45
N SER A 87 8.53 4.59 -7.87
CA SER A 87 9.99 4.43 -7.99
C SER A 87 10.53 5.08 -9.27
N ARG A 88 11.76 5.61 -9.19
CA ARG A 88 12.58 6.08 -10.32
C ARG A 88 13.69 5.10 -10.69
N ASP A 89 13.84 4.01 -9.93
CA ASP A 89 14.84 2.99 -10.21
C ASP A 89 14.39 2.14 -11.40
N ALA A 90 15.05 2.37 -12.54
CA ALA A 90 14.74 1.68 -13.79
C ALA A 90 14.98 0.16 -13.71
N GLN A 91 15.96 -0.30 -12.91
CA GLN A 91 16.19 -1.74 -12.73
C GLN A 91 15.04 -2.36 -11.94
N LEU A 92 14.65 -1.73 -10.83
CA LEU A 92 13.51 -2.19 -10.04
C LEU A 92 12.22 -2.22 -10.87
N LEU A 93 11.97 -1.18 -11.67
CA LEU A 93 10.78 -1.14 -12.54
C LEU A 93 10.82 -2.28 -13.57
N ARG A 94 11.97 -2.55 -14.22
CA ARG A 94 12.13 -3.70 -15.13
C ARG A 94 11.80 -5.02 -14.44
N THR A 95 12.40 -5.28 -13.28
CA THR A 95 12.13 -6.52 -12.52
C THR A 95 10.65 -6.68 -12.19
N ARG A 96 9.95 -5.60 -11.83
CA ARG A 96 8.49 -5.64 -11.59
C ARG A 96 7.70 -5.94 -12.86
N HIS A 97 8.09 -5.34 -14.00
CA HIS A 97 7.44 -5.60 -15.28
C HIS A 97 7.67 -7.04 -15.76
N ASP A 98 8.89 -7.56 -15.61
CA ASP A 98 9.23 -8.95 -15.94
C ASP A 98 8.40 -9.92 -15.10
N ALA A 99 8.33 -9.70 -13.77
CA ALA A 99 7.48 -10.47 -12.89
C ALA A 99 6.00 -10.45 -13.32
N VAL A 100 5.44 -9.29 -13.68
CA VAL A 100 4.07 -9.21 -14.22
C VAL A 100 3.94 -9.99 -15.54
N GLY A 101 4.95 -9.96 -16.41
CA GLY A 101 4.98 -10.72 -17.65
C GLY A 101 4.91 -12.23 -17.40
N GLU A 102 5.77 -12.74 -16.52
CA GLU A 102 5.83 -14.15 -16.15
C GLU A 102 4.54 -14.62 -15.46
N LEU A 103 4.00 -13.84 -14.53
CA LEU A 103 2.75 -14.17 -13.81
C LEU A 103 1.51 -14.22 -14.73
N ARG A 104 1.61 -13.69 -15.96
CA ARG A 104 0.55 -13.82 -16.97
C ARG A 104 0.64 -15.11 -17.79
N HIS A 105 1.72 -15.86 -17.69
CA HIS A 105 1.88 -17.11 -18.41
C HIS A 105 0.80 -18.12 -17.99
N PRO A 106 0.09 -18.79 -18.92
CA PRO A 106 -1.07 -19.63 -18.61
C PRO A 106 -0.79 -20.72 -17.56
N GLN A 107 0.41 -21.30 -17.62
CA GLN A 107 0.83 -22.38 -16.71
C GLN A 107 0.97 -21.89 -15.26
N LEU A 108 1.59 -20.72 -15.07
CA LEU A 108 1.77 -20.13 -13.75
C LEU A 108 0.46 -19.54 -13.22
N ARG A 109 -0.42 -19.08 -14.12
CA ARG A 109 -1.71 -18.50 -13.76
C ARG A 109 -2.64 -19.47 -13.04
N GLU A 110 -2.70 -20.74 -13.44
CA GLU A 110 -3.54 -21.73 -12.75
C GLU A 110 -3.00 -22.04 -11.36
N LEU A 111 -1.69 -22.24 -11.23
CA LEU A 111 -1.05 -22.44 -9.93
C LEU A 111 -1.32 -21.27 -8.96
N LEU A 112 -1.23 -20.03 -9.46
CA LEU A 112 -1.52 -18.84 -8.65
C LEU A 112 -2.99 -18.76 -8.21
N ARG A 113 -3.94 -19.23 -9.03
CA ARG A 113 -5.36 -19.30 -8.65
C ARG A 113 -5.61 -20.34 -7.56
N GLU A 114 -4.86 -21.43 -7.56
CA GLU A 114 -4.88 -22.42 -6.48
C GLU A 114 -4.37 -21.80 -5.18
N LEU A 115 -3.17 -21.21 -5.21
CA LEU A 115 -2.59 -20.53 -4.04
C LEU A 115 -3.48 -19.41 -3.49
N HIS A 116 -4.13 -18.63 -4.36
CA HIS A 116 -5.02 -17.56 -3.93
C HIS A 116 -6.29 -18.07 -3.23
N ARG A 117 -6.74 -19.30 -3.51
CA ARG A 117 -7.89 -19.90 -2.79
C ARG A 117 -7.53 -20.37 -1.38
N GLU A 118 -6.25 -20.60 -1.11
CA GLU A 118 -5.76 -21.09 0.18
C GLU A 118 -5.39 -19.96 1.16
N LEU A 119 -5.37 -18.71 0.70
CA LEU A 119 -5.09 -17.49 1.48
C LEU A 119 -6.37 -16.77 1.91
#